data_AF-A0A9L0RTI9-F1
#
_entry.id   AF-A0A9L0RTI9-F1
#
_cell.length_a   1.000
_cell.length_b   1.000
_cell.length_c   1.000
_cell.angle_alpha   90.00
_cell.angle_beta   90.00
_cell.angle_gamma   90.00
#
_symmetry.space_group_name_H-M   'P 1'
#
loop_
_entity.id
_entity.type
_entity.pdbx_description
1 polymer ?
#
loop_
_entity_poly.entity_id
_entity_poly.type
_entity_poly.pdbx_seq_one_letter_code
_entity_poly.pdbx_strand_id
1 'polypeptide(L)'
;DREGDSSQGRCLIAGSLLKLRSVASLLSLKFDDAQNPKGLDVRFTLINYNKLSIQGWFSLHRVEIIFNNSIQATFNATGIYAPSRYSYHCQRVSSLQRYDALLVPSDTDDTSSLWEVTFVDFQIQGFTIKGGQFAKARDCASALSPAILMGLAMSLILLLVLAYALHMLVYLRYLERHYDVIASPAHLPRLRARDAAEEKELLRSQAVERCELR
;
A
#
# COMPACT_ATOMS: atom_id res chain seq x y z
N ASP A 1 52.22 15.09 -5.43
CA ASP A 1 50.76 14.92 -5.48
C ASP A 1 50.36 14.08 -6.67
N ARG A 2 49.90 12.85 -6.42
CA ARG A 2 49.34 11.97 -7.46
C ARG A 2 47.83 12.17 -7.42
N GLU A 3 47.32 12.84 -8.45
CA GLU A 3 45.90 12.88 -8.81
C GLU A 3 45.46 11.44 -9.10
N GLY A 4 44.81 10.80 -8.13
CA GLY A 4 44.18 9.50 -8.31
C GLY A 4 42.84 9.71 -8.99
N ASP A 5 42.79 9.41 -10.29
CA ASP A 5 41.57 9.34 -11.10
C ASP A 5 40.65 8.24 -10.54
N SER A 6 39.80 8.59 -9.58
CA SER A 6 38.73 7.73 -9.07
C SER A 6 37.51 7.92 -9.96
N SER A 7 37.53 7.25 -11.11
CA SER A 7 36.38 7.12 -12.00
C SER A 7 35.30 6.27 -11.32
N GLN A 8 34.47 6.89 -10.47
CA GLN A 8 33.22 6.29 -9.97
C GLN A 8 32.31 5.97 -11.16
N GLY A 9 32.25 4.69 -11.51
CA GLY A 9 31.47 4.20 -12.65
C GLY A 9 29.98 4.33 -12.38
N ARG A 10 29.34 5.33 -12.99
CA ARG A 10 27.88 5.45 -13.03
C ARG A 10 27.36 4.72 -14.27
N CYS A 11 26.53 3.70 -14.06
CA CYS A 11 25.90 2.96 -15.14
C CYS A 11 24.39 3.20 -15.14
N LEU A 12 23.91 3.89 -16.18
CA LEU A 12 22.48 4.08 -16.46
C LEU A 12 22.09 3.21 -17.65
N ILE A 13 21.12 2.33 -17.43
CA ILE A 13 20.58 1.47 -18.48
C ILE A 13 19.11 1.85 -18.68
N ALA A 14 18.83 2.47 -19.83
CA ALA A 14 17.50 2.86 -20.25
C ALA A 14 16.84 1.70 -21.00
N GLY A 15 15.81 1.10 -20.39
CA GLY A 15 15.15 -0.09 -20.89
C GLY A 15 15.99 -1.34 -20.66
N SER A 16 15.40 -2.33 -20.00
CA SER A 16 16.03 -3.64 -19.83
C SER A 16 14.98 -4.69 -20.05
N LEU A 17 15.14 -5.46 -21.13
CA LEU A 17 14.19 -6.49 -21.56
C LEU A 17 14.91 -7.84 -21.69
N LEU A 18 14.63 -8.77 -20.77
CA LEU A 18 15.47 -9.96 -20.58
C LEU A 18 14.64 -11.26 -20.46
N LYS A 19 15.10 -12.33 -21.14
CA LYS A 19 14.33 -13.58 -21.36
C LYS A 19 15.20 -14.85 -21.36
N LEU A 20 14.92 -15.82 -20.49
CA LEU A 20 15.82 -16.97 -20.22
C LEU A 20 15.13 -18.33 -20.00
N ARG A 21 15.83 -19.46 -20.22
CA ARG A 21 15.34 -20.85 -20.04
C ARG A 21 16.40 -21.79 -19.38
N SER A 22 16.39 -21.98 -18.05
CA SER A 22 17.10 -23.08 -17.31
C SER A 22 17.04 -22.83 -15.80
N VAL A 23 17.12 -23.86 -14.92
CA VAL A 23 16.97 -23.82 -13.44
C VAL A 23 17.68 -22.65 -12.73
N ALA A 24 18.88 -22.32 -13.18
CA ALA A 24 19.49 -21.01 -13.02
C ALA A 24 19.87 -20.53 -14.42
N SER A 25 19.66 -19.25 -14.71
CA SER A 25 19.90 -18.72 -16.05
C SER A 25 20.69 -17.42 -15.99
N LEU A 26 21.65 -17.31 -16.89
CA LEU A 26 22.59 -16.21 -16.97
C LEU A 26 22.33 -15.41 -18.25
N LEU A 27 22.28 -14.08 -18.13
CA LEU A 27 22.18 -13.20 -19.28
C LEU A 27 23.22 -12.10 -19.18
N SER A 28 24.02 -11.93 -20.22
CA SER A 28 25.01 -10.86 -20.33
C SER A 28 24.57 -9.87 -21.40
N LEU A 29 24.55 -8.58 -21.05
CA LEU A 29 24.36 -7.46 -21.96
C LEU A 29 25.72 -6.83 -22.21
N LYS A 30 26.28 -7.05 -23.39
CA LYS A 30 27.57 -6.49 -23.79
C LYS A 30 27.37 -5.17 -24.52
N PHE A 31 28.06 -4.13 -24.04
CA PHE A 31 28.07 -2.80 -24.64
C PHE A 31 29.42 -2.59 -25.33
N ASP A 32 29.40 -2.49 -26.66
CA ASP A 32 30.61 -2.36 -27.50
C ASP A 32 30.39 -1.28 -28.58
N ASP A 33 29.92 -0.10 -28.17
CA ASP A 33 29.56 0.97 -29.10
C ASP A 33 30.39 2.26 -28.87
N ALA A 34 30.57 3.03 -29.94
CA ALA A 34 31.55 4.11 -30.07
C ALA A 34 31.37 5.31 -29.11
N GLN A 35 30.25 5.38 -28.38
CA GLN A 35 29.91 6.47 -27.46
C GLN A 35 29.86 6.05 -25.98
N ASN A 36 30.15 4.79 -25.65
CA ASN A 36 30.10 4.25 -24.29
C ASN A 36 31.40 3.51 -23.92
N PRO A 37 31.66 3.23 -22.63
CA PRO A 37 32.89 2.57 -22.23
C PRO A 37 32.99 1.20 -22.90
N LYS A 38 33.96 1.05 -23.80
CA LYS A 38 34.26 -0.22 -24.47
C LYS A 38 34.55 -1.30 -23.42
N GLY A 39 33.97 -2.47 -23.60
CA GLY A 39 34.22 -3.61 -22.71
C GLY A 39 33.37 -3.61 -21.42
N LEU A 40 32.27 -2.87 -21.38
CA LEU A 40 31.26 -2.99 -20.32
C LEU A 40 30.28 -4.14 -20.64
N ASP A 41 30.12 -5.07 -19.71
CA ASP A 41 29.15 -6.16 -19.76
C ASP A 41 28.36 -6.19 -18.44
N VAL A 42 27.04 -6.24 -18.55
CA VAL A 42 26.15 -6.33 -17.39
C VAL A 42 25.49 -7.69 -17.37
N ARG A 43 25.77 -8.46 -16.31
CA ARG A 43 25.40 -9.86 -16.20
C ARG A 43 24.34 -10.07 -15.12
N PHE A 44 23.25 -10.75 -15.49
CA PHE A 44 22.10 -11.03 -14.64
C PHE A 44 22.01 -12.53 -14.37
N THR A 45 21.94 -12.91 -13.10
CA THR A 45 21.73 -14.29 -12.67
C THR A 45 20.32 -14.43 -12.11
N LEU A 46 19.48 -15.23 -12.75
CA LEU A 46 18.14 -15.57 -12.27
C LEU A 46 18.11 -16.99 -11.72
N ILE A 47 17.31 -17.20 -10.68
CA ILE A 47 17.09 -18.50 -10.06
C ILE A 47 15.60 -18.85 -10.08
N ASN A 48 15.32 -20.14 -10.26
CA ASN A 48 13.97 -20.68 -10.12
C ASN A 48 13.72 -21.10 -8.68
N TYR A 49 12.60 -20.67 -8.09
CA TYR A 49 12.17 -21.07 -6.76
C TYR A 49 10.93 -21.96 -6.85
N ASN A 50 11.17 -23.27 -6.93
CA ASN A 50 10.13 -24.30 -7.14
C ASN A 50 10.02 -25.33 -6.01
N LYS A 51 10.40 -25.00 -4.78
CA LYS A 51 10.54 -26.03 -3.73
C LYS A 51 9.22 -26.66 -3.26
N LEU A 52 8.09 -25.93 -3.22
CA LEU A 52 6.84 -26.41 -2.61
C LEU A 52 5.54 -25.84 -3.23
N SER A 53 5.61 -25.08 -4.33
CA SER A 53 4.44 -24.35 -4.86
C SER A 53 3.84 -25.02 -6.09
N ILE A 54 2.50 -25.02 -6.16
CA ILE A 54 1.71 -25.41 -7.35
C ILE A 54 2.05 -24.49 -8.55
N GLN A 55 2.58 -23.30 -8.29
CA GLN A 55 3.00 -22.34 -9.29
C GLN A 55 4.46 -21.95 -9.09
N GLY A 56 5.27 -22.10 -10.14
CA GLY A 56 6.68 -21.75 -10.08
C GLY A 56 6.95 -20.25 -9.99
N TRP A 57 8.10 -19.90 -9.41
CA TRP A 57 8.54 -18.52 -9.22
C TRP A 57 9.95 -18.35 -9.75
N PHE A 58 10.27 -17.14 -10.18
CA PHE A 58 11.66 -16.76 -10.40
C PHE A 58 12.03 -15.53 -9.60
N SER A 59 13.30 -15.43 -9.26
CA SER A 59 13.89 -14.22 -8.73
C SER A 59 15.18 -13.86 -9.46
N LEU A 60 15.46 -12.57 -9.54
CA LEU A 60 16.80 -12.10 -9.86
C LEU A 60 17.65 -12.28 -8.61
N HIS A 61 18.76 -12.99 -8.72
CA HIS A 61 19.65 -13.30 -7.60
C HIS A 61 20.80 -12.31 -7.52
N ARG A 62 21.46 -12.05 -8.65
CA ARG A 62 22.69 -11.26 -8.71
C ARG A 62 22.77 -10.45 -10.00
N VAL A 63 23.32 -9.25 -9.91
CA VAL A 63 23.72 -8.40 -11.03
C VAL A 63 25.22 -8.12 -10.91
N GLU A 64 25.97 -8.38 -11.96
CA GLU A 64 27.42 -8.15 -11.98
C GLU A 64 27.74 -7.12 -13.07
N ILE A 65 28.60 -6.17 -12.73
CA ILE A 65 29.17 -5.21 -13.67
C ILE A 65 30.57 -5.69 -14.00
N ILE A 66 30.77 -6.01 -15.27
CA ILE A 66 32.02 -6.50 -15.80
C ILE A 66 32.58 -5.39 -16.69
N PHE A 67 33.81 -4.98 -16.44
CA PHE A 67 34.51 -4.00 -17.25
C PHE A 67 35.89 -4.52 -17.60
N ASN A 68 36.25 -4.45 -18.88
CA ASN A 68 37.51 -5.01 -19.40
C ASN A 68 37.72 -6.47 -19.01
N ASN A 69 36.68 -7.29 -19.14
CA ASN A 69 36.66 -8.72 -18.78
C ASN A 69 36.91 -9.04 -17.29
N SER A 70 36.93 -8.05 -16.41
CA SER A 70 37.01 -8.23 -14.95
C SER A 70 35.70 -7.82 -14.29
N ILE A 71 35.25 -8.59 -13.29
CA ILE A 71 34.11 -8.21 -12.45
C ILE A 71 34.54 -7.02 -11.59
N GLN A 72 33.86 -5.89 -11.74
CA GLN A 72 34.13 -4.66 -11.00
C GLN A 72 33.20 -4.48 -9.82
N ALA A 73 31.94 -4.88 -9.98
CA ALA A 73 30.92 -4.75 -8.96
C ALA A 73 29.96 -5.93 -9.00
N THR A 74 29.51 -6.36 -7.83
CA THR A 74 28.53 -7.42 -7.66
C THR A 74 27.43 -6.95 -6.72
N PHE A 75 26.19 -6.99 -7.21
CA PHE A 75 25.00 -6.61 -6.46
C PHE A 75 24.08 -7.81 -6.23
N ASN A 76 23.67 -8.02 -4.98
CA ASN A 76 22.59 -8.91 -4.61
C ASN A 76 21.25 -8.21 -4.87
N ALA A 77 20.38 -8.86 -5.63
CA ALA A 77 19.06 -8.35 -5.92
C ALA A 77 18.09 -8.71 -4.79
N THR A 78 17.40 -7.72 -4.23
CA THR A 78 16.38 -7.89 -3.19
C THR A 78 15.01 -7.48 -3.74
N GLY A 79 13.96 -8.23 -3.41
CA GLY A 79 12.59 -7.87 -3.81
C GLY A 79 12.27 -7.99 -5.31
N ILE A 80 13.18 -8.52 -6.15
CA ILE A 80 12.97 -8.70 -7.59
C ILE A 80 12.56 -10.15 -7.89
N TYR A 81 11.25 -10.41 -7.89
CA TYR A 81 10.70 -11.74 -8.12
C TYR A 81 9.27 -11.70 -8.70
N ALA A 82 8.90 -12.72 -9.48
CA ALA A 82 7.54 -12.87 -9.99
C ALA A 82 7.20 -14.35 -10.22
N PRO A 83 5.90 -14.72 -10.25
CA PRO A 83 5.51 -16.05 -10.68
C PRO A 83 5.98 -16.29 -12.12
N SER A 84 6.40 -17.50 -12.48
CA SER A 84 7.00 -17.79 -13.80
C SER A 84 6.08 -17.44 -14.99
N ARG A 85 4.76 -17.39 -14.77
CA ARG A 85 3.75 -17.01 -15.78
C ARG A 85 3.61 -15.50 -15.98
N TYR A 86 4.32 -14.68 -15.22
CA TYR A 86 4.29 -13.22 -15.26
C TYR A 86 5.71 -12.71 -15.54
N SER A 87 5.84 -11.48 -15.99
CA SER A 87 7.10 -10.74 -15.95
C SER A 87 7.17 -9.87 -14.70
N TYR A 88 8.36 -9.57 -14.22
CA TYR A 88 8.56 -8.51 -13.24
C TYR A 88 8.76 -7.19 -13.99
N HIS A 89 8.10 -6.13 -13.55
CA HIS A 89 8.29 -4.78 -14.09
C HIS A 89 8.50 -3.79 -12.95
N CYS A 90 9.40 -2.83 -13.14
CA CYS A 90 9.59 -1.74 -12.20
C CYS A 90 10.10 -0.50 -12.90
N GLN A 91 9.55 0.66 -12.55
CA GLN A 91 9.98 1.93 -13.13
C GLN A 91 11.46 2.21 -12.86
N ARG A 92 11.96 1.79 -11.69
CA ARG A 92 13.35 2.02 -11.29
C ARG A 92 13.87 0.87 -10.42
N VAL A 93 15.00 0.30 -10.81
CA VAL A 93 15.77 -0.67 -10.00
C VAL A 93 17.16 -0.10 -9.82
N SER A 94 17.59 0.11 -8.58
CA SER A 94 18.78 0.92 -8.30
C SER A 94 19.55 0.42 -7.08
N SER A 95 20.86 0.68 -7.06
CA SER A 95 21.70 0.48 -5.87
C SER A 95 21.62 1.62 -4.86
N LEU A 96 21.14 2.79 -5.28
CA LEU A 96 21.01 3.97 -4.42
C LEU A 96 19.85 3.84 -3.42
N GLN A 97 20.13 4.19 -2.15
CA GLN A 97 19.17 4.16 -1.04
C GLN A 97 17.90 5.00 -1.28
N ARG A 98 18.02 6.13 -2.00
CA ARG A 98 16.88 7.00 -2.35
C ARG A 98 15.85 6.33 -3.26
N TYR A 99 16.19 5.18 -3.85
CA TYR A 99 15.35 4.41 -4.78
C TYR A 99 15.21 2.96 -4.29
N ASP A 100 14.88 2.80 -3.01
CA ASP A 100 14.65 1.54 -2.29
C ASP A 100 15.84 0.56 -2.20
N ALA A 101 16.96 0.84 -2.88
CA ALA A 101 18.16 0.00 -2.90
C ALA A 101 17.89 -1.48 -3.19
N LEU A 102 17.08 -1.77 -4.22
CA LEU A 102 16.78 -3.14 -4.67
C LEU A 102 18.04 -3.91 -5.14
N LEU A 103 19.15 -3.21 -5.36
CA LEU A 103 20.46 -3.79 -5.67
C LEU A 103 21.45 -3.48 -4.54
N VAL A 104 21.69 -4.44 -3.67
CA VAL A 104 22.58 -4.27 -2.51
C VAL A 104 23.99 -4.77 -2.87
N PRO A 105 25.06 -3.98 -2.70
CA PRO A 105 26.43 -4.46 -2.89
C PRO A 105 26.67 -5.75 -2.10
N SER A 106 27.30 -6.76 -2.72
CA SER A 106 27.40 -8.10 -2.13
C SER A 106 28.42 -8.20 -0.99
N ASP A 107 29.38 -7.28 -0.91
CA ASP A 107 30.37 -7.17 0.15
C ASP A 107 30.54 -5.69 0.54
N THR A 108 30.74 -5.43 1.83
CA THR A 108 30.84 -4.07 2.39
C THR A 108 32.21 -3.43 2.16
N ASP A 109 33.26 -4.24 1.94
CA ASP A 109 34.64 -3.78 1.73
C ASP A 109 35.09 -3.84 0.25
N ASP A 110 34.21 -4.28 -0.66
CA ASP A 110 34.53 -4.40 -2.09
C ASP A 110 34.26 -3.12 -2.89
N THR A 111 34.98 -3.00 -4.01
CA THR A 111 34.82 -1.98 -5.08
C THR A 111 33.37 -1.82 -5.56
N SER A 112 32.50 -2.79 -5.29
CA SER A 112 31.07 -2.75 -5.60
C SER A 112 30.34 -1.53 -5.03
N SER A 113 30.74 -1.04 -3.86
CA SER A 113 30.14 0.16 -3.24
C SER A 113 30.45 1.46 -3.99
N LEU A 114 31.51 1.46 -4.81
CA LEU A 114 31.93 2.60 -5.64
C LEU A 114 31.12 2.72 -6.93
N TRP A 115 30.29 1.71 -7.24
CA TRP A 115 29.48 1.67 -8.46
C TRP A 115 28.02 2.02 -8.16
N GLU A 116 27.52 2.98 -8.91
CA GLU A 116 26.10 3.35 -8.88
C GLU A 116 25.43 2.80 -10.14
N VAL A 117 24.49 1.88 -9.93
CA VAL A 117 23.74 1.25 -11.02
C VAL A 117 22.28 1.62 -10.88
N THR A 118 21.69 2.10 -11.97
CA THR A 118 20.25 2.36 -12.02
C THR A 118 19.69 1.93 -13.38
N PHE A 119 18.75 0.99 -13.32
CA PHE A 119 17.90 0.60 -14.43
C PHE A 119 16.62 1.42 -14.40
N VAL A 120 16.26 1.99 -15.54
CA VAL A 120 14.99 2.70 -15.74
C VAL A 120 14.12 1.85 -16.66
N ASP A 121 12.84 1.72 -16.31
CA ASP A 121 11.88 0.91 -17.08
C ASP A 121 12.36 -0.55 -17.22
N PHE A 122 12.51 -1.20 -16.08
CA PHE A 122 13.11 -2.53 -15.97
C PHE A 122 12.04 -3.61 -16.07
N GLN A 123 12.14 -4.49 -17.08
CA GLN A 123 11.24 -5.63 -17.25
C GLN A 123 11.99 -6.94 -17.50
N ILE A 124 11.75 -7.94 -16.67
CA ILE A 124 12.45 -9.23 -16.76
C ILE A 124 11.51 -10.41 -16.59
N GLN A 125 11.74 -11.49 -17.35
CA GLN A 125 11.00 -12.74 -17.22
C GLN A 125 11.89 -13.95 -17.42
N GLY A 126 11.89 -14.84 -16.44
CA GLY A 126 12.56 -16.13 -16.55
C GLY A 126 11.60 -17.29 -16.88
N PHE A 127 12.17 -18.36 -17.45
CA PHE A 127 11.71 -19.74 -17.47
C PHE A 127 10.48 -20.07 -18.33
N THR A 128 9.36 -19.36 -18.19
CA THR A 128 8.10 -19.73 -18.86
C THR A 128 7.65 -18.63 -19.82
N ILE A 129 8.19 -18.65 -21.04
CA ILE A 129 7.82 -17.64 -22.03
C ILE A 129 7.24 -18.27 -23.30
N LYS A 130 6.11 -17.73 -23.74
CA LYS A 130 5.36 -18.15 -24.93
C LYS A 130 5.46 -17.09 -26.02
N GLY A 131 5.60 -17.52 -27.29
CA GLY A 131 5.44 -16.65 -28.46
C GLY A 131 6.36 -15.44 -28.55
N GLY A 132 7.59 -15.48 -28.01
CA GLY A 132 8.52 -14.36 -28.12
C GLY A 132 8.24 -13.16 -27.20
N GLN A 133 7.01 -12.99 -26.71
CA GLN A 133 6.57 -11.83 -25.92
C GLN A 133 6.69 -12.02 -24.41
N PHE A 134 6.69 -10.90 -23.66
CA PHE A 134 6.52 -10.94 -22.20
C PHE A 134 5.09 -11.35 -21.86
N ALA A 135 4.97 -12.08 -20.75
CA ALA A 135 3.67 -12.28 -20.13
C ALA A 135 3.23 -10.99 -19.40
N LYS A 136 2.04 -11.03 -18.81
CA LYS A 136 1.52 -9.91 -18.02
C LYS A 136 2.54 -9.48 -16.96
N ALA A 137 2.76 -8.18 -16.86
CA ALA A 137 3.66 -7.60 -15.88
C ALA A 137 3.07 -7.63 -14.46
N ARG A 138 3.94 -7.93 -13.49
CA ARG A 138 3.75 -7.67 -12.07
C ARG A 138 4.66 -6.51 -11.71
N ASP A 139 4.05 -5.39 -11.34
CA ASP A 139 4.79 -4.22 -10.91
C ASP A 139 5.42 -4.41 -9.52
N CYS A 140 6.59 -3.83 -9.32
CA CYS A 140 7.34 -3.86 -8.06
C CYS A 140 6.63 -3.15 -6.90
N ALA A 141 5.76 -2.18 -7.20
CA ALA A 141 4.90 -1.53 -6.23
C ALA A 141 3.51 -2.17 -6.27
N SER A 142 2.95 -2.47 -5.10
CA SER A 142 1.51 -2.72 -5.00
C SER A 142 0.76 -1.45 -5.40
N ALA A 143 -0.37 -1.60 -6.08
CA ALA A 143 -1.18 -0.48 -6.56
C ALA A 143 -1.56 0.54 -5.45
N LEU A 144 -1.47 0.13 -4.17
CA LEU A 144 -1.61 1.00 -3.00
C LEU A 144 -0.45 0.72 -2.05
N SER A 145 0.25 1.76 -1.61
CA SER A 145 1.29 1.64 -0.59
C SER A 145 0.66 1.31 0.77
N PRO A 146 1.41 0.68 1.70
CA PRO A 146 0.93 0.45 3.07
C PRO A 146 0.44 1.74 3.75
N ALA A 147 1.12 2.87 3.50
CA ALA A 147 0.73 4.16 4.05
C ALA A 147 -0.63 4.64 3.51
N ILE A 148 -0.88 4.49 2.21
CA ILE A 148 -2.17 4.86 1.60
C ILE A 148 -3.29 3.97 2.15
N LEU A 149 -3.04 2.66 2.29
CA LEU A 149 -4.02 1.73 2.87
C LEU A 149 -4.38 2.10 4.30
N MET A 150 -3.40 2.43 5.14
CA MET A 150 -3.65 2.88 6.50
C MET A 150 -4.41 4.21 6.53
N GLY A 151 -4.05 5.16 5.65
CA GLY A 151 -4.77 6.43 5.51
C GLY A 151 -6.23 6.24 5.12
N LEU A 152 -6.51 5.36 4.15
CA LEU A 152 -7.88 5.02 3.74
C LEU A 152 -8.66 4.35 4.87
N ALA A 153 -8.04 3.42 5.60
CA ALA A 153 -8.66 2.76 6.74
C ALA A 153 -9.04 3.77 7.85
N MET A 154 -8.12 4.67 8.22
CA MET A 154 -8.38 5.70 9.22
C MET A 154 -9.44 6.71 8.77
N SER A 155 -9.40 7.13 7.49
CA SER A 155 -10.42 8.02 6.91
C SER A 155 -11.81 7.39 6.97
N LEU A 156 -11.92 6.09 6.65
CA LEU A 156 -13.18 5.35 6.74
C LEU A 156 -13.69 5.26 8.18
N ILE A 157 -12.81 5.02 9.16
CA ILE A 157 -13.19 4.99 10.58
C ILE A 157 -13.74 6.35 11.04
N LEU A 158 -13.06 7.44 10.69
CA LEU A 158 -13.51 8.80 11.06
C LEU A 158 -14.85 9.14 10.39
N LEU A 159 -15.05 8.73 9.13
CA LEU A 159 -16.32 8.88 8.41
C LEU A 159 -17.46 8.14 9.12
N LEU A 160 -17.22 6.92 9.60
CA LEU A 160 -18.21 6.13 10.34
C LEU A 160 -18.56 6.80 11.68
N VAL A 161 -17.57 7.29 12.42
CA VAL A 161 -17.80 8.01 13.68
C VAL A 161 -18.60 9.28 13.44
N LEU A 162 -18.25 10.05 12.40
CA LEU A 162 -18.98 11.26 12.02
C LEU A 162 -20.44 10.94 11.62
N ALA A 163 -20.64 9.91 10.79
CA ALA A 163 -21.97 9.47 10.38
C ALA A 163 -22.81 9.05 11.59
N TYR A 164 -22.21 8.35 12.56
CA TYR A 164 -22.89 7.98 13.81
C TYR A 164 -23.26 9.22 14.65
N ALA A 165 -22.33 10.16 14.82
CA ALA A 165 -22.61 11.40 15.56
C ALA A 165 -23.73 12.22 14.91
N LEU A 166 -23.73 12.34 13.58
CA LEU A 166 -24.78 13.00 12.82
C LEU A 166 -26.11 12.26 12.93
N HIS A 167 -26.10 10.93 12.85
CA HIS A 167 -27.29 10.10 13.06
C HIS A 167 -27.89 10.33 14.46
N MET A 168 -27.05 10.35 15.50
CA MET A 168 -27.48 10.66 16.87
C MET A 168 -28.04 12.07 16.99
N LEU A 169 -27.43 13.07 16.34
CA LEU A 169 -27.94 14.44 16.33
C LEU A 169 -29.32 14.53 15.67
N VAL A 170 -29.50 13.89 14.51
CA VAL A 170 -30.79 13.84 13.81
C VAL A 170 -31.85 13.13 14.66
N TYR A 171 -31.49 12.02 15.30
CA TYR A 171 -32.37 11.27 16.19
C TYR A 171 -32.82 12.11 17.39
N LEU A 172 -31.91 12.87 18.02
CA LEU A 172 -32.26 13.77 19.11
C LEU A 172 -33.20 14.89 18.64
N ARG A 173 -32.94 15.49 17.47
CA ARG A 173 -33.84 16.52 16.89
C ARG A 173 -35.22 15.95 16.54
N TYR A 174 -35.28 14.68 16.13
CA TYR A 174 -36.54 13.99 15.90
C TYR A 174 -37.32 13.83 17.22
N LEU A 175 -36.66 13.36 18.28
CA LEU A 175 -37.28 13.25 19.60
C LEU A 175 -37.74 14.61 20.13
N GLU A 176 -36.90 15.64 20.08
CA GLU A 176 -37.23 17.01 20.51
C GLU A 176 -38.51 17.51 19.85
N ARG A 177 -38.62 17.41 18.51
CA ARG A 177 -39.86 17.77 17.79
C ARG A 177 -41.06 16.93 18.21
N HIS A 178 -40.87 15.62 18.43
CA HIS A 178 -41.96 14.76 18.89
C HIS A 178 -42.43 15.10 20.31
N TYR A 179 -41.51 15.45 21.21
CA TYR A 179 -41.84 15.86 22.57
C TYR A 179 -42.43 17.27 22.62
N ASP A 180 -41.99 18.21 21.78
CA ASP A 180 -42.62 19.53 21.66
C ASP A 180 -44.07 19.43 21.15
N VAL A 181 -44.35 18.50 20.24
CA VAL A 181 -45.73 18.21 19.81
C VAL A 181 -46.58 17.68 20.97
N ILE A 182 -46.02 16.83 21.83
CA ILE A 182 -46.70 16.27 23.01
C ILE A 182 -46.82 17.32 24.15
N ALA A 183 -45.86 18.23 24.27
CA ALA A 183 -45.83 19.30 25.28
C ALA A 183 -46.62 20.56 24.85
N SER A 184 -47.07 20.63 23.59
CA SER A 184 -47.93 21.71 23.09
C SER A 184 -49.26 21.76 23.87
N PRO A 185 -49.73 22.96 24.29
CA PRO A 185 -50.70 23.13 25.39
C PRO A 185 -52.14 22.70 25.08
N ALA A 186 -52.38 21.96 24.00
CA ALA A 186 -53.70 21.39 23.72
C ALA A 186 -54.08 20.25 24.69
N HIS A 187 -53.13 19.69 25.42
CA HIS A 187 -53.34 18.50 26.28
C HIS A 187 -53.41 18.87 27.78
N LEU A 188 -52.93 20.06 28.13
CA LEU A 188 -52.96 20.61 29.49
C LEU A 188 -54.32 21.21 29.98
N PRO A 189 -55.44 21.21 29.23
CA PRO A 189 -56.74 21.57 29.83
C PRO A 189 -57.35 20.43 30.66
N ARG A 190 -57.04 19.16 30.34
CA ARG A 190 -57.73 18.00 30.92
C ARG A 190 -57.24 17.60 32.31
N LEU A 191 -55.96 17.81 32.62
CA LEU A 191 -55.44 17.48 33.95
C LEU A 191 -55.94 18.48 35.00
N ARG A 192 -55.79 19.79 34.75
CA ARG A 192 -56.29 20.83 35.68
C ARG A 192 -57.80 20.79 35.91
N ALA A 193 -58.59 20.45 34.89
CA ALA A 193 -60.05 20.35 35.02
C ALA A 193 -60.47 19.13 35.86
N ARG A 194 -59.69 18.04 35.81
CA ARG A 194 -59.94 16.83 36.60
C ARG A 194 -59.57 17.05 38.05
N ASP A 195 -58.42 17.67 38.31
CA ASP A 195 -57.96 17.97 39.67
C ASP A 195 -58.91 18.96 40.38
N ALA A 196 -59.38 20.00 39.66
CA ALA A 196 -60.34 20.96 40.21
C ALA A 196 -61.76 20.38 40.40
N ALA A 197 -62.12 19.32 39.68
CA ALA A 197 -63.39 18.61 39.85
C ALA A 197 -63.34 17.61 41.01
N GLU A 198 -62.22 16.90 41.19
CA GLU A 198 -62.02 16.02 42.35
C GLU A 198 -61.93 16.80 43.67
N GLU A 199 -61.26 17.95 43.70
CA GLU A 199 -61.19 18.80 44.91
C GLU A 199 -62.58 19.32 45.31
N LYS A 200 -63.41 19.70 44.34
CA LYS A 200 -64.79 20.15 44.60
C LYS A 200 -65.68 19.04 45.13
N GLU A 201 -65.49 17.79 44.68
CA GLU A 201 -66.34 16.69 45.13
C GLU A 201 -65.94 16.14 46.48
N LEU A 202 -64.66 16.23 46.85
CA LEU A 202 -64.18 15.92 48.19
C LEU A 202 -64.65 16.95 49.24
N LEU A 203 -64.74 18.22 48.86
CA LEU A 203 -65.33 19.27 49.71
C LEU A 203 -66.84 19.11 49.86
N ARG A 204 -67.53 18.63 48.81
CA ARG A 204 -68.96 18.35 48.86
C ARG A 204 -69.27 17.13 49.72
N SER A 205 -68.45 16.07 49.67
CA SER A 205 -68.62 14.90 50.54
C SER A 205 -68.37 15.23 52.01
N GLN A 206 -67.35 16.04 52.33
CA GLN A 206 -67.13 16.52 53.70
C GLN A 206 -68.24 17.45 54.22
N ALA A 207 -68.86 18.24 53.34
CA ALA A 207 -69.98 19.11 53.72
C ALA A 207 -71.26 18.30 54.00
N VAL A 208 -71.48 17.19 53.27
CA VAL A 208 -72.62 16.28 53.47
C VAL A 208 -72.44 15.44 54.75
N GLU A 209 -71.23 14.95 55.01
CA GLU A 209 -70.94 14.13 56.21
C GLU A 209 -71.04 14.95 57.52
N ARG A 210 -70.82 16.27 57.47
CA ARG A 210 -71.00 17.17 58.62
C ARG A 210 -72.48 17.47 58.95
N CYS A 211 -73.41 17.16 58.05
CA CYS A 211 -74.85 17.39 58.27
C CYS A 211 -75.59 16.19 58.88
N GLU A 212 -74.99 15.00 58.92
CA GLU A 212 -75.64 13.80 59.50
C GLU A 212 -75.28 13.51 60.97
N LEU A 213 -74.52 14.40 61.63
CA LEU A 213 -74.07 14.23 63.03
C LEU A 213 -74.70 15.22 64.04
N ARG A 214 -75.93 15.70 63.80
CA ARG A 214 -76.70 16.50 64.78
C ARG A 214 -78.08 15.91 65.05
#